data_AF-A0A7C2ZWC2-F1
#
_entry.id   AF-A0A7C2ZWC2-F1
#
_cell.length_a   1.000
_cell.length_b   1.000
_cell.length_c   1.000
_cell.angle_alpha   90.00
_cell.angle_beta   90.00
_cell.angle_gamma   90.00
#
_symmetry.space_group_name_H-M   'P 1'
#
loop_
_entity.id
_entity.type
_entity.pdbx_description
1 polymer ?
#
loop_
_entity_poly.entity_id
_entity_poly.type
_entity_poly.pdbx_seq_one_letter_code
_entity_poly.pdbx_strand_id
1 'polypeptide(L)' 'LGSEKLTKLLFEEFEDMLKARWAFEPDPKKMADMIIEHINEKRKALGIDKARERILFDMAMRRELE' A
#
# COMPACT_ATOMS: atom_id res chain seq x y z
N LEU A 1 -16.50 -21.14 1.83
CA LEU A 1 -16.86 -19.97 2.65
C LEU A 1 -18.34 -20.05 3.00
N GLY A 2 -18.73 -19.76 4.25
CA GLY A 2 -20.10 -19.99 4.74
C GLY A 2 -21.08 -18.83 4.51
N SER A 3 -20.58 -17.61 4.34
CA SER A 3 -21.39 -16.42 4.05
C SER A 3 -20.74 -15.61 2.94
N GLU A 4 -21.45 -15.48 1.82
CA GLU A 4 -20.98 -14.71 0.66
C GLU A 4 -20.87 -13.22 0.99
N LYS A 5 -21.85 -12.69 1.73
CA LYS A 5 -21.86 -11.27 2.13
C LYS A 5 -20.67 -10.92 3.01
N LEU A 6 -20.33 -11.78 3.96
CA LEU A 6 -19.16 -11.56 4.82
C LEU A 6 -17.86 -11.68 4.02
N THR A 7 -17.80 -12.58 3.05
CA THR A 7 -16.65 -12.72 2.15
C THR A 7 -16.44 -11.44 1.34
N LYS A 8 -17.48 -10.94 0.67
CA LYS A 8 -17.42 -9.69 -0.11
C LYS A 8 -17.02 -8.49 0.75
N LEU A 9 -17.58 -8.38 1.95
CA LEU A 9 -17.22 -7.32 2.89
C LEU A 9 -15.70 -7.32 3.20
N LEU A 10 -15.15 -8.49 3.54
CA LEU A 10 -13.75 -8.62 3.98
C LEU A 10 -12.73 -8.48 2.84
N PHE A 11 -13.04 -9.06 1.67
CA PHE A 11 -12.10 -9.18 0.55
C PHE A 11 -12.29 -8.12 -0.54
N GLU A 12 -13.40 -7.37 -0.54
CA GLU A 12 -13.69 -6.36 -1.57
C GLU A 12 -14.05 -5.00 -0.93
N GLU A 13 -15.14 -4.92 -0.16
CA GLU A 13 -15.70 -3.63 0.29
C GLU A 13 -14.78 -2.85 1.25
N PHE A 14 -13.97 -3.55 2.04
CA PHE A 14 -12.98 -2.92 2.92
C PHE A 14 -11.91 -2.14 2.16
N GLU A 15 -11.59 -2.54 0.93
CA GLU A 15 -10.60 -1.82 0.13
C GLU A 15 -11.06 -0.40 -0.20
N ASP A 16 -12.35 -0.22 -0.49
CA ASP A 16 -12.90 1.10 -0.78
C ASP A 16 -13.00 1.96 0.48
N MET A 17 -13.49 1.38 1.59
CA MET A 17 -13.73 2.10 2.85
C MET A 17 -12.46 2.41 3.63
N LEU A 18 -11.52 1.47 3.71
CA LEU A 18 -10.35 1.53 4.58
C LEU A 18 -9.02 1.58 3.82
N LYS A 19 -9.03 1.43 2.49
CA LYS A 19 -7.81 1.30 1.67
C LYS A 19 -6.96 0.09 2.05
N ALA A 20 -7.59 -0.92 2.65
CA ALA A 20 -7.03 -2.19 3.05
C ALA A 20 -8.12 -3.26 3.02
N ARG A 21 -7.76 -4.50 2.68
CA ARG A 21 -8.68 -5.65 2.66
C ARG A 21 -7.98 -6.86 3.27
N TRP A 22 -8.78 -7.86 3.64
CA TRP A 22 -8.22 -9.16 3.99
C TRP A 22 -7.78 -9.91 2.72
N ALA A 23 -6.83 -10.82 2.86
CA ALA A 23 -6.39 -11.73 1.81
C ALA A 23 -6.08 -13.09 2.45
N PHE A 24 -6.33 -14.18 1.72
CA PHE A 24 -6.04 -15.54 2.17
C PHE A 24 -5.45 -16.33 1.01
N GLU A 25 -4.26 -16.88 1.22
CA GLU A 25 -3.57 -17.73 0.26
C GLU A 25 -2.85 -18.83 1.05
N PRO A 26 -3.14 -20.13 0.78
CA PRO A 26 -2.51 -21.23 1.49
C PRO A 26 -1.04 -21.46 1.12
N ASP A 27 -0.60 -21.06 -0.09
CA ASP A 27 0.81 -21.17 -0.49
C ASP A 27 1.61 -19.99 0.06
N PRO A 28 2.61 -20.22 0.94
CA PRO A 28 3.42 -19.15 1.51
C PRO A 28 4.14 -18.30 0.47
N LYS A 29 4.54 -18.89 -0.67
CA LYS A 29 5.25 -18.15 -1.72
C LYS A 29 4.32 -17.15 -2.41
N LYS A 30 3.14 -17.60 -2.80
CA LYS A 30 2.11 -16.73 -3.39
C LYS A 30 1.66 -15.66 -2.40
N MET A 31 1.51 -16.01 -1.13
CA MET A 31 1.20 -15.02 -0.09
C MET A 31 2.27 -13.94 0.01
N ALA A 32 3.56 -14.30 -0.04
CA ALA A 32 4.65 -13.34 -0.05
C ALA A 32 4.61 -12.43 -1.29
N ASP A 33 4.35 -13.01 -2.48
CA ASP A 33 4.21 -12.24 -3.73
C ASP A 33 3.06 -11.23 -3.65
N MET A 34 1.89 -11.64 -3.13
CA MET A 34 0.74 -10.75 -2.91
C MET A 34 1.03 -9.61 -1.93
N ILE A 35 1.78 -9.89 -0.84
CA ILE A 35 2.19 -8.85 0.11
C ILE A 35 3.11 -7.83 -0.57
N ILE A 36 4.08 -8.30 -1.35
CA ILE A 36 5.02 -7.43 -2.07
C ILE A 36 4.28 -6.56 -3.10
N GLU A 37 3.35 -7.14 -3.85
CA GLU A 37 2.50 -6.43 -4.81
C GLU A 37 1.72 -5.30 -4.12
N HIS A 38 1.04 -5.61 -3.02
CA HIS A 38 0.28 -4.62 -2.27
C HIS A 38 1.14 -3.47 -1.72
N ILE A 39 2.37 -3.77 -1.26
CA ILE A 39 3.33 -2.75 -0.83
C ILE A 39 3.73 -1.86 -2.01
N ASN A 40 3.99 -2.43 -3.18
CA ASN A 40 4.40 -1.69 -4.37
C ASN A 40 3.27 -0.79 -4.90
N GLU A 41 2.03 -1.26 -4.90
CA GLU A 41 0.85 -0.43 -5.22
C GLU A 41 0.75 0.78 -4.29
N LYS A 42 0.91 0.57 -2.97
CA LYS A 42 0.91 1.67 -1.98
C LYS A 42 2.08 2.63 -2.19
N ARG A 43 3.28 2.12 -2.48
CA ARG A 43 4.45 2.96 -2.79
C ARG A 43 4.21 3.83 -4.02
N LYS A 44 3.58 3.28 -5.06
CA LYS A 44 3.20 3.99 -6.27
C LYS A 44 2.13 5.06 -6.00
N ALA A 45 1.10 4.73 -5.22
CA ALA A 45 0.07 5.69 -4.82
C ALA A 45 0.65 6.87 -3.99
N LEU A 46 1.68 6.62 -3.20
CA LEU A 46 2.39 7.62 -2.41
C LEU A 46 3.51 8.36 -3.18
N GLY A 47 3.83 7.95 -4.41
CA GLY A 47 4.92 8.54 -5.20
C GLY A 47 6.32 8.30 -4.64
N ILE A 48 6.50 7.18 -3.92
CA ILE A 48 7.78 6.71 -3.35
C ILE A 48 8.24 5.39 -4.00
N ASP A 49 7.72 5.09 -5.18
CA ASP A 49 8.11 3.92 -5.99
C ASP A 49 9.56 4.02 -6.48
N LYS A 50 10.07 5.25 -6.64
CA LYS A 50 11.45 5.53 -7.00
C LYS A 50 12.21 6.08 -5.79
N ALA A 51 13.48 5.71 -5.70
CA ALA A 51 14.40 6.37 -4.77
C ALA A 51 14.48 7.85 -5.14
N ARG A 52 13.89 8.73 -4.31
CA ARG A 52 14.14 10.17 -4.43
C ARG A 52 15.62 10.42 -4.14
N GLU A 53 16.24 11.31 -4.91
CA GLU A 53 17.55 11.85 -4.55
C GLU A 53 17.43 12.48 -3.16
N ARG A 54 18.29 12.06 -2.23
CA ARG A 54 18.35 12.64 -0.90
C ARG A 54 18.98 14.01 -1.04
N ILE A 55 18.15 15.05 -1.17
CA ILE A 55 18.62 16.42 -1.21
C ILE A 55 18.84 16.89 0.22
N LEU A 56 20.07 17.29 0.55
CA LEU A 56 20.38 17.95 1.81
C LEU A 56 19.87 19.40 1.70
N PHE A 57 18.71 19.67 2.28
CA PHE A 57 18.20 21.05 2.38
C PHE A 57 19.05 21.83 3.38
N ASP A 58 19.75 22.85 2.89
CA ASP A 58 20.43 23.81 3.76
C ASP A 58 19.44 24.80 4.41
N MET A 59 19.93 25.61 5.34
CA MET A 59 19.11 26.60 6.07
C MET A 59 18.56 27.72 5.17
N ALA A 60 19.14 27.96 3.99
CA ALA A 60 18.66 28.96 3.05
C ALA A 60 17.47 28.40 2.25
N MET A 61 17.57 27.18 1.74
CA MET A 61 16.49 26.49 1.01
C MET A 61 15.23 26.29 1.84
N ARG A 62 15.36 26.14 3.18
CA ARG A 62 14.20 26.06 4.09
C ARG A 62 13.44 27.37 4.24
N ARG A 63 14.11 28.53 4.09
CA ARG A 63 13.50 29.85 4.24
C ARG A 63 12.72 30.30 3.00
N GLU A 64 13.02 29.74 1.84
CA GLU A 64 12.31 30.06 0.58
C GLU A 64 11.01 29.26 0.40
N LEU A 65 10.72 28.30 1.28
CA LEU A 65 9.53 27.45 1.26
C LEU A 65 8.37 27.96 2.14
N GLU A 66 8.60 29.00 2.95
CA GLU A 66 7.57 29.75 3.70
C GLU A 66 7.09 30.97 2.89
#